data_AF-A0A8H4U5Q0-F1
#
_entry.id   AF-A0A8H4U5Q0-F1
#
_cell.length_a   1.000
_cell.length_b   1.000
_cell.length_c   1.000
_cell.angle_alpha   90.00
_cell.angle_beta   90.00
_cell.angle_gamma   90.00
#
_symmetry.space_group_name_H-M   'P 1'
#
loop_
_entity.id
_entity.type
_entity.pdbx_description
1 polymer ?
#
loop_
_entity_poly.entity_id
_entity_poly.type
_entity_poly.pdbx_seq_one_letter_code
_entity_poly.pdbx_strand_id
1 'polypeptide(L)'
;MDRRDMSSRFAAANALLEKGTRTAAGTALKHLNEMIREDRRDPLGLRDLIPHVLLQLDREQECYDCIKWWVKTSDQDSNNSKLPFWSIHGANACEPLRKLTSSISSLGLGQLVALTLLKLRLYLDFTAIESSLEEMGFSDEDPDIDRPVGKIAKMKTRSNDLGLAEELAEAMKSQYLELCRVVNDANPYFWDALVDDEPCSPPDYYSPGSREEAELVLYQCQRAWQESEDAILMIGADTASLTRVYEDSTKSRNKNQAQSKVQDEVNAKLEKRRGTGLAFPSRIKNSVPVSVKLEEFAPTPKNNNQSVRFVCCNDPRKVLVYTDGACTNNGQPEPRAGWAVVFGTPGDEHRGCVSGRLEERGPFGDNSIATSNRAELRAVIAALRLCNWRAKCFDEIVIATDSTYVIDGATSWAKGWVRNGWKLRSGGVVKNKDLWELLLGEVERWQTHGLRVGLLKIPRELNTDADAVAK
;
A
#
# COMPACT_ATOMS: atom_id res chain seq x y z
N MET A 1 12.61 40.96 -16.90
CA MET A 1 11.36 40.45 -17.51
C MET A 1 10.19 40.91 -16.65
N ASP A 2 9.04 41.23 -17.24
CA ASP A 2 7.83 41.57 -16.48
C ASP A 2 7.31 40.31 -15.76
N ARG A 3 7.12 40.36 -14.43
CA ARG A 3 6.57 39.24 -13.64
C ARG A 3 5.22 38.75 -14.18
N ARG A 4 4.46 39.62 -14.85
CA ARG A 4 3.17 39.27 -15.47
C ARG A 4 3.32 38.30 -16.64
N ASP A 5 4.40 38.40 -17.41
CA ASP A 5 4.67 37.52 -18.56
C ASP A 5 5.02 36.10 -18.08
N MET A 6 5.89 35.99 -17.07
CA MET A 6 6.23 34.70 -16.44
C MET A 6 5.01 34.01 -15.80
N SER A 7 4.16 34.76 -15.10
CA SER A 7 2.94 34.21 -14.50
C SER A 7 1.95 33.73 -15.57
N SER A 8 1.84 34.45 -16.69
CA SER A 8 0.97 34.07 -17.81
C SER A 8 1.47 32.80 -18.51
N ARG A 9 2.78 32.68 -18.73
CA ARG A 9 3.42 31.47 -19.28
C ARG A 9 3.26 30.27 -18.35
N PHE A 10 3.38 30.48 -17.04
CA PHE A 10 3.15 29.43 -16.04
C PHE A 10 1.69 28.96 -16.01
N ALA A 11 0.72 29.88 -16.06
CA ALA A 11 -0.69 29.54 -16.17
C ALA A 11 -0.98 28.73 -17.46
N ALA A 12 -0.37 29.12 -18.59
CA ALA A 12 -0.49 28.36 -19.83
C ALA A 12 0.15 26.96 -19.73
N ALA A 13 1.30 26.82 -19.07
CA ALA A 13 1.93 25.53 -18.82
C ALA A 13 1.06 24.63 -17.92
N ASN A 14 0.46 25.16 -16.85
CA ASN A 14 -0.46 24.41 -15.99
C ASN A 14 -1.73 23.98 -16.73
N ALA A 15 -2.33 24.86 -17.53
CA ALA A 15 -3.49 24.50 -18.35
C ALA A 15 -3.17 23.42 -19.40
N LEU A 16 -1.92 23.37 -19.91
CA LEU A 16 -1.45 22.26 -20.74
C LEU A 16 -1.29 20.98 -19.93
N LEU A 17 -0.71 21.07 -18.73
CA LEU A 17 -0.60 19.93 -17.82
C LEU A 17 -1.97 19.39 -17.45
N GLU A 18 -3.01 20.18 -17.26
CA GLU A 18 -4.38 19.70 -16.97
C GLU A 18 -4.99 18.82 -18.09
N LYS A 19 -4.52 18.91 -19.33
CA LYS A 19 -5.14 18.20 -20.48
C LYS A 19 -4.97 16.68 -20.53
N GLY A 20 -4.08 16.08 -19.74
CA GLY A 20 -3.93 14.61 -19.70
C GLY A 20 -2.92 14.02 -20.66
N THR A 21 -2.46 14.77 -21.66
CA THR A 21 -1.75 14.18 -22.81
C THR A 21 -0.23 14.37 -22.75
N ARG A 22 0.53 13.36 -23.20
CA ARG A 22 2.00 13.45 -23.33
C ARG A 22 2.46 14.61 -24.22
N THR A 23 1.74 14.91 -25.29
CA THR A 23 2.06 16.05 -26.17
C THR A 23 1.89 17.39 -25.45
N ALA A 24 0.84 17.55 -24.64
CA ALA A 24 0.64 18.75 -23.85
C ALA A 24 1.71 18.87 -22.74
N ALA A 25 2.04 17.77 -22.06
CA ALA A 25 3.12 17.73 -21.06
C ALA A 25 4.49 18.09 -21.66
N GLY A 26 4.81 17.58 -22.86
CA GLY A 26 6.03 17.95 -23.59
C GLY A 26 6.09 19.44 -23.96
N THR A 27 4.94 20.02 -24.34
CA THR A 27 4.82 21.45 -24.63
C THR A 27 4.95 22.30 -23.37
N ALA A 28 4.30 21.88 -22.28
CA ALA A 28 4.42 22.52 -20.97
C ALA A 28 5.88 22.51 -20.50
N LEU A 29 6.56 21.36 -20.57
CA LEU A 29 7.97 21.23 -20.20
C LEU A 29 8.88 22.19 -20.97
N LYS A 30 8.61 22.45 -22.25
CA LYS A 30 9.35 23.44 -23.03
C LYS A 30 9.21 24.84 -22.42
N HIS A 31 7.99 25.25 -22.07
CA HIS A 31 7.75 26.53 -21.40
C HIS A 31 8.39 26.59 -20.02
N LEU A 32 8.30 25.53 -19.22
CA LEU A 32 8.94 25.45 -17.89
C LEU A 32 10.47 25.62 -18.00
N ASN A 33 11.10 24.94 -18.97
CA ASN A 33 12.54 25.03 -19.22
C ASN A 33 12.97 26.41 -19.73
N GLU A 34 12.18 27.06 -20.57
CA GLU A 34 12.43 28.44 -21.00
C GLU A 34 12.37 29.41 -19.80
N MET A 35 11.33 29.29 -18.97
CA MET A 35 11.15 30.15 -17.79
C MET A 35 12.28 30.01 -16.76
N ILE A 36 12.70 28.77 -16.42
CA ILE A 36 13.79 28.56 -15.46
C ILE A 36 15.16 29.00 -16.03
N ARG A 37 15.33 28.94 -17.35
CA ARG A 37 16.53 29.45 -18.04
C ARG A 37 16.57 30.99 -17.99
N GLU A 38 15.41 31.64 -18.07
CA GLU A 38 15.25 33.10 -17.99
C GLU A 38 15.43 33.63 -16.56
N ASP A 39 14.84 32.99 -15.54
CA ASP A 39 15.01 33.36 -14.12
C ASP A 39 15.34 32.14 -13.24
N ARG A 40 16.65 31.96 -13.00
CA ARG A 40 17.17 30.85 -12.21
C ARG A 40 16.88 30.93 -10.72
N ARG A 41 16.42 32.08 -10.22
CA ARG A 41 16.01 32.22 -8.80
C ARG A 41 14.75 31.44 -8.48
N ASP A 42 14.07 30.97 -9.51
CA ASP A 42 12.89 30.10 -9.43
C ASP A 42 11.75 30.65 -8.56
N PRO A 43 11.22 31.84 -8.87
CA PRO A 43 10.17 32.45 -8.06
C PRO A 43 8.82 31.70 -8.11
N LEU A 44 8.69 30.69 -8.97
CA LEU A 44 7.45 29.93 -9.21
C LEU A 44 7.57 28.46 -8.77
N GLY A 45 8.69 28.04 -8.18
CA GLY A 45 8.89 26.65 -7.74
C GLY A 45 9.00 25.65 -8.90
N LEU A 46 9.47 26.07 -10.07
CA LEU A 46 9.63 25.23 -11.25
C LEU A 46 10.62 24.08 -11.01
N ARG A 47 11.57 24.24 -10.08
CA ARG A 47 12.53 23.20 -9.68
C ARG A 47 11.87 21.98 -9.06
N ASP A 48 10.72 22.16 -8.42
CA ASP A 48 9.92 21.08 -7.83
C ASP A 48 8.99 20.45 -8.88
N LEU A 49 8.44 21.23 -9.82
CA LEU A 49 7.50 20.75 -10.84
C LEU A 49 8.18 19.99 -12.00
N ILE A 50 9.29 20.50 -12.54
CA ILE A 50 9.94 19.96 -13.76
C ILE A 50 10.28 18.45 -13.66
N PRO A 51 10.83 17.93 -12.55
CA PRO A 51 11.10 16.50 -12.40
C PRO A 51 9.88 15.62 -12.62
N HIS A 52 8.71 16.00 -12.09
CA HIS A 52 7.47 15.23 -12.25
C HIS A 52 7.00 15.19 -13.70
N VAL A 53 7.11 16.31 -14.42
CA VAL A 53 6.77 16.36 -15.86
C VAL A 53 7.74 15.51 -16.69
N LEU A 54 9.02 15.44 -16.32
CA LEU A 54 9.99 14.54 -16.96
C LEU A 54 9.64 13.06 -16.73
N LEU A 55 9.20 12.70 -15.52
CA LEU A 55 8.76 11.33 -15.20
C LEU A 55 7.48 10.93 -15.92
N GLN A 56 6.54 11.86 -16.14
CA GLN A 56 5.33 11.65 -16.95
C GLN A 56 5.65 11.38 -18.45
N LEU A 57 6.83 11.83 -18.90
CA LEU A 57 7.27 11.67 -20.29
C LEU A 57 8.21 10.47 -20.49
N ASP A 58 8.38 9.60 -19.49
CA ASP A 58 9.35 8.51 -19.48
C ASP A 58 10.79 8.99 -19.77
N ARG A 59 11.17 10.13 -19.18
CA ARG A 59 12.51 10.76 -19.31
C ARG A 59 13.28 10.65 -18.00
N GLU A 60 13.40 9.44 -17.46
CA GLU A 60 14.02 9.17 -16.15
C GLU A 60 15.47 9.69 -16.04
N GLN A 61 16.26 9.53 -17.10
CA GLN A 61 17.65 9.98 -17.10
C GLN A 61 17.75 11.50 -16.97
N GLU A 62 16.90 12.21 -17.70
CA GLU A 62 16.86 13.66 -17.65
C GLU A 62 16.31 14.15 -16.32
N CYS A 63 15.33 13.46 -15.73
CA CYS A 63 14.85 13.74 -14.37
C CYS A 63 16.02 13.69 -13.37
N TYR A 64 16.84 12.64 -13.40
CA TYR A 64 17.99 12.50 -12.51
C TYR A 64 19.05 13.58 -12.75
N ASP A 65 19.41 13.80 -14.02
CA ASP A 65 20.39 14.81 -14.42
C ASP A 65 19.97 16.20 -13.94
N CYS A 66 18.69 16.51 -14.04
CA CYS A 66 18.08 17.75 -13.62
C CYS A 66 18.22 17.96 -12.10
N ILE A 67 17.77 16.97 -11.30
CA ILE A 67 17.91 16.97 -9.82
C ILE A 67 19.37 17.13 -9.41
N LYS A 68 20.27 16.37 -10.03
CA LYS A 68 21.71 16.42 -9.74
C LYS A 68 22.33 17.76 -10.11
N TRP A 69 21.91 18.37 -11.21
CA TRP A 69 22.39 19.67 -11.62
C TRP A 69 22.06 20.73 -10.58
N TRP A 70 20.80 20.80 -10.11
CA TRP A 70 20.40 21.78 -9.10
C TRP A 70 21.15 21.65 -7.78
N VAL A 71 21.42 20.42 -7.35
CA VAL A 71 22.21 20.14 -6.15
C VAL A 71 23.65 20.62 -6.28
N LYS A 72 24.24 20.50 -7.48
CA LYS A 72 25.64 20.84 -7.72
C LYS A 72 25.85 22.32 -8.04
N THR A 73 24.84 23.01 -8.55
CA THR A 73 24.88 24.46 -8.73
C THR A 73 24.74 25.16 -7.38
N SER A 74 25.77 25.90 -6.99
CA SER A 74 25.75 26.67 -5.74
C SER A 74 24.76 27.84 -5.83
N ASP A 75 24.25 28.33 -4.70
CA ASP A 75 23.42 29.54 -4.67
C ASP A 75 24.13 30.77 -5.28
N GLN A 76 25.46 30.81 -5.29
CA GLN A 76 26.22 31.89 -5.92
C GLN A 76 26.18 31.86 -7.46
N ASP A 77 25.97 30.69 -8.07
CA ASP A 77 25.86 30.49 -9.51
C ASP A 77 24.45 30.82 -10.06
N SER A 78 23.44 30.85 -9.18
CA SER A 78 22.04 31.12 -9.54
C SER A 78 21.81 32.53 -10.11
N ASN A 79 22.69 33.49 -9.80
CA ASN A 79 22.64 34.87 -10.30
C ASN A 79 23.37 35.08 -11.64
N ASN A 80 24.04 34.05 -12.19
CA ASN A 80 24.81 34.17 -13.43
C ASN A 80 24.14 33.43 -14.60
N SER A 81 23.36 34.18 -15.39
CA SER A 81 22.67 33.68 -16.58
C SER A 81 23.60 33.18 -17.70
N LYS A 82 24.91 33.43 -17.61
CA LYS A 82 25.93 32.99 -18.58
C LYS A 82 26.47 31.58 -18.33
N LEU A 83 26.21 30.98 -17.16
CA LEU A 83 26.62 29.60 -16.88
C LEU A 83 25.79 28.61 -17.71
N PRO A 84 26.33 27.45 -18.13
CA PRO A 84 25.57 26.48 -18.90
C PRO A 84 24.35 25.97 -18.11
N PHE A 85 23.17 26.10 -18.72
CA PHE A 85 21.92 25.51 -18.23
C PHE A 85 21.92 24.01 -18.58
N TRP A 86 21.58 23.14 -17.62
CA TRP A 86 21.59 21.68 -17.83
C TRP A 86 22.96 21.15 -18.27
N SER A 87 24.01 21.41 -17.50
CA SER A 87 25.36 20.96 -17.87
C SER A 87 25.65 19.49 -17.54
N ILE A 88 24.76 18.81 -16.81
CA ILE A 88 24.91 17.40 -16.44
C ILE A 88 24.05 16.57 -17.38
N HIS A 89 24.65 15.57 -18.03
CA HIS A 89 23.96 14.61 -18.88
C HIS A 89 24.52 13.20 -18.64
N GLY A 90 23.63 12.21 -18.56
CA GLY A 90 24.02 10.81 -18.40
C GLY A 90 24.63 10.50 -17.03
N ALA A 91 24.28 11.25 -15.99
CA ALA A 91 24.73 10.95 -14.65
C ALA A 91 24.19 9.59 -14.18
N ASN A 92 24.96 8.91 -13.34
CA ASN A 92 24.58 7.60 -12.85
C ASN A 92 23.38 7.69 -11.88
N ALA A 93 22.16 7.47 -12.38
CA ALA A 93 20.94 7.46 -11.57
C ALA A 93 20.93 6.37 -10.49
N CYS A 94 21.77 5.34 -10.61
CA CYS A 94 21.90 4.26 -9.63
C CYS A 94 22.94 4.57 -8.54
N GLU A 95 23.63 5.72 -8.59
CA GLU A 95 24.65 6.03 -7.59
C GLU A 95 24.01 6.27 -6.20
N PRO A 96 24.73 5.97 -5.10
CA PRO A 96 24.24 6.19 -3.75
C PRO A 96 23.90 7.67 -3.47
N LEU A 97 22.87 7.92 -2.66
CA LEU A 97 22.38 9.27 -2.33
C LEU A 97 23.47 10.22 -1.81
N ARG A 98 24.42 9.71 -1.02
CA ARG A 98 25.60 10.48 -0.54
C ARG A 98 26.48 11.09 -1.64
N LYS A 99 26.42 10.58 -2.88
CA LYS A 99 27.16 11.15 -4.03
C LYS A 99 26.41 12.28 -4.71
N LEU A 100 25.08 12.30 -4.57
CA LEU A 100 24.22 13.35 -5.08
C LEU A 100 24.49 14.66 -4.31
N THR A 101 24.31 14.65 -2.99
CA THR A 101 24.46 15.81 -2.10
C THR A 101 25.09 15.41 -0.76
N SER A 102 25.78 16.36 -0.12
CA SER A 102 26.27 16.23 1.26
C SER A 102 25.13 16.31 2.30
N SER A 103 23.99 16.90 1.94
CA SER A 103 22.81 17.03 2.78
C SER A 103 21.56 16.89 1.91
N ILE A 104 20.89 15.75 1.98
CA ILE A 104 19.70 15.49 1.15
C ILE A 104 18.47 16.29 1.60
N SER A 105 18.47 16.71 2.86
CA SER A 105 17.52 17.65 3.43
C SER A 105 17.59 19.07 2.84
N SER A 106 18.56 19.36 1.94
CA SER A 106 18.61 20.63 1.22
C SER A 106 17.71 20.69 -0.01
N LEU A 107 17.16 19.56 -0.44
CA LEU A 107 16.24 19.48 -1.58
C LEU A 107 14.83 19.94 -1.17
N GLY A 108 14.11 20.54 -2.12
CA GLY A 108 12.68 20.84 -1.95
C GLY A 108 11.84 19.56 -1.85
N LEU A 109 10.63 19.67 -1.28
CA LEU A 109 9.74 18.52 -1.12
C LEU A 109 9.41 17.86 -2.45
N GLY A 110 9.08 18.63 -3.50
CA GLY A 110 8.78 18.09 -4.83
C GLY A 110 9.97 17.34 -5.44
N GLN A 111 11.18 17.88 -5.32
CA GLN A 111 12.39 17.19 -5.76
C GLN A 111 12.64 15.86 -5.03
N LEU A 112 12.41 15.81 -3.71
CA LEU A 112 12.52 14.58 -2.93
C LEU A 112 11.49 13.54 -3.36
N VAL A 113 10.23 13.96 -3.57
CA VAL A 113 9.15 13.09 -4.05
C VAL A 113 9.46 12.54 -5.44
N ALA A 114 9.93 13.39 -6.37
CA ALA A 114 10.31 12.97 -7.72
C ALA A 114 11.48 11.97 -7.71
N LEU A 115 12.50 12.23 -6.89
CA LEU A 115 13.62 11.32 -6.73
C LEU A 115 13.18 9.99 -6.14
N THR A 116 12.22 9.99 -5.21
CA THR A 116 11.65 8.77 -4.63
C THR A 116 10.96 7.93 -5.70
N LEU A 117 10.07 8.53 -6.49
CA LEU A 117 9.38 7.85 -7.59
C LEU A 117 10.38 7.28 -8.62
N LEU A 118 11.42 8.06 -8.98
CA LEU A 118 12.46 7.62 -9.90
C LEU A 118 13.20 6.38 -9.38
N LYS A 119 13.63 6.38 -8.10
CA LYS A 119 14.36 5.26 -7.50
C LYS A 119 13.46 4.03 -7.35
N LEU A 120 12.19 4.23 -7.01
CA LEU A 120 11.17 3.20 -6.91
C LEU A 120 10.90 2.53 -8.27
N ARG A 121 10.74 3.31 -9.34
CA ARG A 121 10.63 2.81 -10.72
C ARG A 121 11.85 1.99 -11.14
N LEU A 122 13.06 2.45 -10.80
CA LEU A 122 14.29 1.69 -11.08
C LEU A 122 14.33 0.36 -10.31
N TYR A 123 13.90 0.33 -9.05
CA TYR A 123 13.80 -0.90 -8.28
C TYR A 123 12.84 -1.90 -8.96
N LEU A 124 11.62 -1.46 -9.28
CA LEU A 124 10.62 -2.27 -9.99
C LEU A 124 11.16 -2.80 -11.33
N ASP A 125 11.84 -1.94 -12.10
CA ASP A 125 12.45 -2.31 -13.38
C ASP A 125 13.57 -3.36 -13.21
N PHE A 126 14.41 -3.28 -12.17
CA PHE A 126 15.46 -4.27 -11.93
C PHE A 126 14.90 -5.60 -11.44
N THR A 127 13.90 -5.60 -10.56
CA THR A 127 13.21 -6.82 -10.11
C THR A 127 12.47 -7.49 -11.26
N ALA A 128 11.84 -6.73 -12.16
CA ALA A 128 11.21 -7.31 -13.35
C ALA A 128 12.23 -8.00 -14.28
N ILE A 129 13.43 -7.43 -14.43
CA ILE A 129 14.53 -8.05 -15.21
C ILE A 129 15.03 -9.32 -14.54
N GLU A 130 15.20 -9.31 -13.21
CA GLU A 130 15.59 -10.48 -12.42
C GLU A 130 14.62 -11.65 -12.65
N SER A 131 13.31 -11.43 -12.45
CA SER A 131 12.28 -12.45 -12.69
C SER A 131 12.24 -12.92 -14.15
N SER A 132 12.38 -12.00 -15.12
CA SER A 132 12.43 -12.36 -16.55
C SER A 132 13.64 -13.21 -16.93
N LEU A 133 14.78 -13.03 -16.26
CA LEU A 133 15.98 -13.82 -16.51
C LEU A 133 15.89 -15.22 -15.85
N GLU A 134 15.15 -15.35 -14.74
CA GLU A 134 14.84 -16.65 -14.09
C GLU A 134 13.88 -17.50 -14.94
N GLU A 135 12.88 -16.88 -15.59
CA GLU A 135 11.89 -17.54 -16.45
C GLU A 135 12.46 -18.13 -17.75
N MET A 136 13.66 -17.70 -18.19
CA MET A 136 14.36 -18.36 -19.32
C MET A 136 14.79 -19.82 -19.03
N GLY A 137 14.52 -20.34 -17.82
CA GLY A 137 14.72 -21.74 -17.43
C GLY A 137 13.45 -22.60 -17.31
N PHE A 138 12.24 -22.03 -17.30
CA PHE A 138 10.97 -22.76 -17.19
C PHE A 138 9.82 -21.94 -17.81
N SER A 139 9.18 -22.48 -18.86
CA SER A 139 7.87 -22.02 -19.40
C SER A 139 6.73 -22.62 -18.55
N ASP A 140 5.55 -22.04 -18.34
CA ASP A 140 4.80 -20.92 -18.93
C ASP A 140 3.90 -20.32 -17.82
N GLU A 141 3.53 -19.04 -17.98
CA GLU A 141 2.49 -18.25 -17.29
C GLU A 141 2.90 -17.43 -16.02
N ASP A 142 3.49 -16.24 -16.22
CA ASP A 142 2.89 -14.89 -16.00
C ASP A 142 3.91 -13.83 -16.51
N PRO A 143 3.53 -12.65 -17.07
CA PRO A 143 3.36 -11.50 -16.19
C PRO A 143 2.30 -10.49 -16.68
N ASP A 144 1.22 -10.33 -15.92
CA ASP A 144 0.32 -9.17 -15.98
C ASP A 144 0.96 -7.95 -15.26
N ILE A 145 2.15 -7.51 -15.71
CA ILE A 145 2.80 -6.25 -15.27
C ILE A 145 2.90 -5.30 -16.47
N ASP A 146 1.91 -4.44 -16.63
CA ASP A 146 1.75 -3.54 -17.78
C ASP A 146 2.58 -2.24 -17.65
N ARG A 147 3.87 -2.35 -17.33
CA ARG A 147 4.85 -1.24 -17.43
C ARG A 147 6.09 -1.68 -18.22
N PRO A 148 6.44 -1.03 -19.34
CA PRO A 148 7.66 -1.36 -20.06
C PRO A 148 8.90 -1.00 -19.23
N VAL A 149 9.77 -1.98 -18.98
CA VAL A 149 11.05 -1.79 -18.27
C VAL A 149 11.82 -0.57 -18.83
N GLY A 150 12.20 0.35 -17.95
CA GLY A 150 12.84 1.61 -18.29
C GLY A 150 14.19 1.47 -18.99
N LYS A 151 14.57 2.52 -19.74
CA LYS A 151 15.82 2.53 -20.55
C LYS A 151 17.08 2.41 -19.70
N ILE A 152 17.09 2.98 -18.50
CA ILE A 152 18.25 2.95 -17.59
C ILE A 152 18.53 1.53 -17.13
N ALA A 153 17.50 0.82 -16.65
CA ALA A 153 17.63 -0.57 -16.19
C ALA A 153 18.12 -1.46 -17.34
N LYS A 154 17.45 -1.39 -18.50
CA LYS A 154 17.86 -2.10 -19.73
C LYS A 154 19.30 -1.84 -20.15
N MET A 155 19.82 -0.61 -19.99
CA MET A 155 21.20 -0.28 -20.35
C MET A 155 22.22 -0.83 -19.34
N LYS A 156 21.85 -0.89 -18.06
CA LYS A 156 22.73 -1.34 -16.97
C LYS A 156 22.86 -2.86 -16.90
N THR A 157 21.82 -3.59 -17.30
CA THR A 157 21.77 -5.07 -17.26
C THR A 157 22.01 -5.72 -18.62
N ARG A 158 22.54 -4.99 -19.62
CA ARG A 158 22.81 -5.50 -20.99
C ARG A 158 23.68 -6.76 -21.06
N SER A 159 24.38 -7.10 -19.98
CA SER A 159 25.22 -8.30 -19.87
C SER A 159 24.45 -9.57 -19.46
N ASN A 160 23.13 -9.52 -19.23
CA ASN A 160 22.34 -10.63 -18.64
C ASN A 160 22.96 -11.18 -17.34
N ASP A 161 23.65 -10.30 -16.60
CA ASP A 161 24.27 -10.65 -15.32
C ASP A 161 23.20 -10.58 -14.24
N LEU A 162 22.66 -11.75 -13.87
CA LEU A 162 21.61 -11.89 -12.86
C LEU A 162 22.03 -11.27 -11.52
N GLY A 163 23.30 -11.48 -11.12
CA GLY A 163 23.84 -10.98 -9.86
C GLY A 163 23.93 -9.46 -9.84
N LEU A 164 24.25 -8.83 -10.98
CA LEU A 164 24.26 -7.37 -11.08
C LEU A 164 22.85 -6.76 -10.98
N ALA A 165 21.82 -7.44 -11.50
CA ALA A 165 20.43 -6.97 -11.42
C ALA A 165 19.91 -7.02 -9.97
N GLU A 166 20.14 -8.13 -9.28
CA GLU A 166 19.79 -8.31 -7.85
C GLU A 166 20.50 -7.27 -6.96
N GLU A 167 21.82 -7.09 -7.14
CA GLU A 167 22.60 -6.09 -6.40
C GLU A 167 22.08 -4.67 -6.61
N LEU A 168 21.71 -4.32 -7.86
CA LEU A 168 21.14 -3.02 -8.18
C LEU A 168 19.72 -2.86 -7.62
N ALA A 169 18.89 -3.90 -7.65
CA ALA A 169 17.55 -3.90 -7.07
C ALA A 169 17.60 -3.63 -5.56
N GLU A 170 18.44 -4.37 -4.82
CA GLU A 170 18.59 -4.17 -3.37
C GLU A 170 19.17 -2.78 -3.05
N ALA A 171 20.12 -2.31 -3.84
CA ALA A 171 20.66 -0.96 -3.70
C ALA A 171 19.61 0.13 -3.98
N MET A 172 18.70 -0.07 -4.94
CA MET A 172 17.60 0.87 -5.21
C MET A 172 16.54 0.81 -4.10
N LYS A 173 16.24 -0.40 -3.60
CA LYS A 173 15.31 -0.62 -2.49
C LYS A 173 15.72 0.14 -1.24
N SER A 174 16.97 -0.04 -0.84
CA SER A 174 17.55 0.68 0.30
C SER A 174 17.45 2.21 0.12
N GLN A 175 17.73 2.71 -1.08
CA GLN A 175 17.73 4.15 -1.37
C GLN A 175 16.33 4.77 -1.41
N TYR A 176 15.33 4.12 -2.02
CA TYR A 176 13.99 4.70 -2.03
C TYR A 176 13.37 4.66 -0.62
N LEU A 177 13.60 3.61 0.18
CA LEU A 177 13.14 3.56 1.56
C LEU A 177 13.79 4.63 2.44
N GLU A 178 15.07 4.97 2.20
CA GLU A 178 15.73 6.12 2.83
C GLU A 178 15.03 7.42 2.44
N LEU A 179 14.75 7.62 1.14
CA LEU A 179 14.02 8.79 0.65
C LEU A 179 12.60 8.89 1.22
N CYS A 180 11.89 7.77 1.42
CA CYS A 180 10.58 7.75 2.07
C CYS A 180 10.63 8.40 3.46
N ARG A 181 11.66 8.08 4.25
CA ARG A 181 11.88 8.67 5.57
C ARG A 181 12.23 10.15 5.47
N VAL A 182 13.10 10.53 4.54
CA VAL A 182 13.49 11.93 4.32
C VAL A 182 12.29 12.79 3.90
N VAL A 183 11.44 12.30 2.99
CA VAL A 183 10.20 12.98 2.59
C VAL A 183 9.27 13.13 3.78
N ASN A 184 9.10 12.09 4.59
CA ASN A 184 8.24 12.16 5.77
C ASN A 184 8.76 13.10 6.85
N ASP A 185 10.08 13.18 7.02
CA ASP A 185 10.72 14.12 7.94
C ASP A 185 10.61 15.57 7.44
N ALA A 186 10.64 15.77 6.11
CA ALA A 186 10.41 17.08 5.49
C ALA A 186 8.93 17.50 5.56
N ASN A 187 8.01 16.57 5.30
CA ASN A 187 6.57 16.79 5.35
C ASN A 187 5.83 15.49 5.72
N PRO A 188 5.27 15.38 6.95
CA PRO A 188 4.65 14.15 7.45
C PRO A 188 3.27 13.84 6.87
N TYR A 189 2.72 14.74 6.05
CA TYR A 189 1.37 14.62 5.48
C TYR A 189 1.39 14.09 4.04
N PHE A 190 2.54 14.17 3.36
CA PHE A 190 2.64 13.89 1.93
C PHE A 190 2.25 12.45 1.57
N TRP A 191 2.77 11.46 2.31
CA TRP A 191 2.49 10.05 2.00
C TRP A 191 1.04 9.65 2.24
N ASP A 192 0.37 10.26 3.22
CA ASP A 192 -1.04 10.04 3.53
C ASP A 192 -1.89 10.58 2.37
N ALA A 193 -1.62 11.83 1.99
CA ALA A 193 -2.31 12.49 0.89
C ALA A 193 -2.10 11.81 -0.47
N LEU A 194 -0.95 11.16 -0.70
CA LEU A 194 -0.68 10.43 -1.95
C LEU A 194 -1.48 9.13 -2.08
N VAL A 195 -1.75 8.46 -0.96
CA VAL A 195 -2.47 7.18 -0.93
C VAL A 195 -3.99 7.40 -0.88
N ASP A 196 -4.43 8.51 -0.30
CA ASP A 196 -5.83 8.93 -0.30
C ASP A 196 -6.23 9.43 -1.70
N ASP A 197 -7.16 8.74 -2.36
CA ASP A 197 -7.65 9.07 -3.72
C ASP A 197 -8.64 10.24 -3.73
N GLU A 198 -8.41 11.25 -2.88
CA GLU A 198 -9.21 12.46 -2.86
C GLU A 198 -8.77 13.45 -3.96
N PRO A 199 -9.71 14.08 -4.69
CA PRO A 199 -9.36 15.07 -5.69
C PRO A 199 -8.73 16.30 -5.03
N CYS A 200 -7.45 16.56 -5.35
CA CYS A 200 -6.65 17.64 -4.79
C CYS A 200 -6.65 18.89 -5.69
N SER A 201 -6.76 20.07 -5.09
CA SER A 201 -6.61 21.37 -5.77
C SER A 201 -5.43 22.15 -5.17
N PRO A 202 -4.72 22.99 -5.95
CA PRO A 202 -3.59 23.75 -5.42
C PRO A 202 -4.08 24.77 -4.36
N PRO A 203 -3.43 24.86 -3.19
CA PRO A 203 -3.81 25.82 -2.15
C PRO A 203 -3.40 27.25 -2.50
N ASP A 204 -4.11 28.23 -1.95
CA ASP A 204 -3.78 29.66 -2.13
C ASP A 204 -2.45 30.05 -1.48
N TYR A 205 -2.12 29.42 -0.35
CA TYR A 205 -0.91 29.66 0.44
C TYR A 205 -0.45 28.38 1.12
N TYR A 206 0.86 28.25 1.35
CA TYR A 206 1.45 27.15 2.11
C TYR A 206 2.65 27.64 2.92
N SER A 207 3.09 26.82 3.87
CA SER A 207 4.38 26.97 4.56
C SER A 207 5.19 25.67 4.46
N PRO A 208 6.53 25.71 4.45
CA PRO A 208 7.32 24.48 4.47
C PRO A 208 6.95 23.55 5.63
N GLY A 209 6.71 22.28 5.34
CA GLY A 209 6.26 21.23 6.27
C GLY A 209 4.76 21.24 6.60
N SER A 210 3.97 22.11 5.98
CA SER A 210 2.52 22.20 6.20
C SER A 210 1.73 21.18 5.37
N ARG A 211 0.45 20.96 5.72
CA ARG A 211 -0.45 20.10 4.94
C ARG A 211 -0.68 20.68 3.55
N GLU A 212 -0.79 21.99 3.46
CA GLU A 212 -0.98 22.71 2.21
C GLU A 212 0.25 22.55 1.29
N GLU A 213 1.46 22.48 1.83
CA GLU A 213 2.65 22.15 1.01
C GLU A 213 2.55 20.74 0.43
N ALA A 214 2.07 19.77 1.21
CA ALA A 214 1.85 18.40 0.74
C ALA A 214 0.78 18.35 -0.36
N GLU A 215 -0.32 19.06 -0.19
CA GLU A 215 -1.40 19.18 -1.19
C GLU A 215 -0.90 19.84 -2.49
N LEU A 216 -0.07 20.89 -2.39
CA LEU A 216 0.54 21.53 -3.55
C LEU A 216 1.45 20.56 -4.31
N VAL A 217 2.35 19.86 -3.60
CA VAL A 217 3.26 18.89 -4.24
C VAL A 217 2.50 17.71 -4.80
N LEU A 218 1.47 17.21 -4.09
CA LEU A 218 0.59 16.16 -4.57
C LEU A 218 -0.08 16.57 -5.88
N TYR A 219 -0.67 17.77 -5.95
CA TYR A 219 -1.25 18.31 -7.17
C TYR A 219 -0.26 18.34 -8.35
N GLN A 220 1.01 18.69 -8.08
CA GLN A 220 2.05 18.75 -9.11
C GLN A 220 2.53 17.37 -9.57
N CYS A 221 2.57 16.37 -8.67
CA CYS A 221 3.14 15.06 -8.95
C CYS A 221 2.11 13.97 -9.26
N GLN A 222 0.81 14.20 -8.97
CA GLN A 222 -0.25 13.19 -8.98
C GLN A 222 -0.22 12.30 -10.21
N ARG A 223 -0.08 12.89 -11.40
CA ARG A 223 -0.08 12.14 -12.66
C ARG A 223 1.16 11.28 -12.89
N ALA A 224 2.33 11.78 -12.52
CA ALA A 224 3.55 10.98 -12.64
C ALA A 224 3.46 9.72 -11.75
N TRP A 225 2.80 9.82 -10.60
CA TRP A 225 2.53 8.69 -9.71
C TRP A 225 1.40 7.79 -10.22
N GLN A 226 0.29 8.36 -10.72
CA GLN A 226 -0.84 7.57 -11.27
C GLN A 226 -0.44 6.75 -12.51
N GLU A 227 0.51 7.22 -13.33
CA GLU A 227 1.11 6.42 -14.41
C GLU A 227 2.03 5.29 -13.89
N SER A 228 2.11 5.07 -12.58
CA SER A 228 2.87 4.01 -11.91
C SER A 228 2.07 3.47 -10.72
N GLU A 229 0.93 2.83 -11.00
CA GLU A 229 0.03 2.27 -9.98
C GLU A 229 0.74 1.27 -9.06
N ASP A 230 1.68 0.48 -9.60
CA ASP A 230 2.57 -0.42 -8.87
C ASP A 230 3.42 0.31 -7.81
N ALA A 231 3.95 1.48 -8.17
CA ALA A 231 4.69 2.34 -7.26
C ALA A 231 3.79 2.93 -6.16
N ILE A 232 2.52 3.27 -6.44
CA ILE A 232 1.56 3.74 -5.42
C ILE A 232 1.21 2.62 -4.43
N LEU A 233 1.00 1.40 -4.92
CA LEU A 233 0.73 0.25 -4.04
C LEU A 233 1.92 -0.04 -3.12
N MET A 234 3.12 0.00 -3.67
CA MET A 234 4.34 -0.27 -2.91
C MET A 234 4.66 0.85 -1.91
N ILE A 235 4.51 2.12 -2.33
CA ILE A 235 4.72 3.26 -1.41
C ILE A 235 3.70 3.21 -0.27
N GLY A 236 2.43 2.90 -0.55
CA GLY A 236 1.40 2.77 0.48
C GLY A 236 1.74 1.71 1.52
N ALA A 237 2.27 0.56 1.09
CA ALA A 237 2.74 -0.47 2.01
C ALA A 237 3.95 -0.02 2.86
N ASP A 238 4.94 0.61 2.22
CA ASP A 238 6.22 0.96 2.85
C ASP A 238 6.15 2.22 3.73
N THR A 239 5.30 3.19 3.37
CA THR A 239 5.14 4.48 4.08
C THR A 239 3.98 4.50 5.06
N ALA A 240 3.15 3.45 5.13
CA ALA A 240 2.08 3.32 6.14
C ALA A 240 2.58 3.46 7.59
N SER A 241 3.85 3.12 7.83
CA SER A 241 4.48 3.30 9.14
C SER A 241 4.82 4.77 9.45
N LEU A 242 5.04 5.59 8.42
CA LEU A 242 5.57 6.95 8.49
C LEU A 242 4.48 8.03 8.67
N THR A 243 3.26 7.81 8.15
CA THR A 243 2.14 8.77 8.24
C THR A 243 1.65 8.96 9.67
N ARG A 244 1.55 10.22 10.11
CA ARG A 244 1.10 10.60 11.46
C ARG A 244 -0.39 10.96 11.46
N VAL A 245 -1.17 10.21 12.22
CA VAL A 245 -2.55 10.56 12.57
C VAL A 245 -2.51 11.82 13.44
N TYR A 246 -3.16 12.89 13.01
CA TYR A 246 -3.35 14.12 13.80
C TYR A 246 -4.10 13.81 15.10
N GLU A 247 -3.44 13.99 16.25
CA GLU A 247 -4.10 14.18 17.53
C GLU A 247 -4.09 15.65 17.91
N ASP A 248 -5.25 16.11 18.38
CA ASP A 248 -5.54 17.48 18.76
C ASP A 248 -4.63 17.99 19.89
N SER A 249 -4.41 19.29 19.84
CA SER A 249 -3.56 20.06 20.75
C SER A 249 -3.90 19.84 22.24
N THR A 250 -2.99 19.25 23.02
CA THR A 250 -2.56 19.71 24.37
C THR A 250 -1.71 18.67 25.12
N LYS A 251 -0.57 19.13 25.69
CA LYS A 251 0.29 18.53 26.74
C LYS A 251 1.46 17.61 26.33
N SER A 252 2.58 18.27 26.02
CA SER A 252 3.89 18.21 26.72
C SER A 252 4.58 16.87 27.04
N ARG A 253 5.75 16.70 26.38
CA ARG A 253 7.09 16.28 26.87
C ARG A 253 7.25 14.91 27.56
N ASN A 254 8.06 14.03 26.96
CA ASN A 254 9.51 13.93 27.24
C ASN A 254 10.21 12.89 26.36
N LYS A 255 11.48 13.18 26.04
CA LYS A 255 12.43 12.33 25.30
C LYS A 255 12.98 11.20 26.20
N ASN A 256 13.12 9.98 25.67
CA ASN A 256 14.41 9.31 25.37
C ASN A 256 14.30 7.77 25.29
N GLN A 257 15.18 7.24 24.43
CA GLN A 257 15.79 5.89 24.38
C GLN A 257 15.22 4.79 23.46
N ALA A 258 16.12 4.41 22.55
CA ALA A 258 16.49 3.06 22.10
C ALA A 258 15.90 2.56 20.76
N GLN A 259 16.74 2.74 19.74
CA GLN A 259 16.74 2.08 18.43
C GLN A 259 16.84 0.55 18.58
N SER A 260 15.70 -0.15 18.61
CA SER A 260 15.59 -1.55 18.16
C SER A 260 14.15 -1.99 17.78
N LYS A 261 13.19 -1.06 17.73
CA LYS A 261 11.73 -1.35 17.69
C LYS A 261 11.05 -1.14 16.32
N VAL A 262 11.77 -0.63 15.33
CA VAL A 262 11.15 -0.05 14.12
C VAL A 262 10.51 -1.12 13.21
N GLN A 263 11.02 -2.37 13.20
CA GLN A 263 10.40 -3.47 12.44
C GLN A 263 9.10 -3.99 13.08
N ASP A 264 8.99 -3.91 14.40
CA ASP A 264 7.82 -4.41 15.16
C ASP A 264 6.65 -3.42 15.16
N GLU A 265 6.90 -2.13 14.88
CA GLU A 265 5.86 -1.10 14.81
C GLU A 265 5.13 -1.05 13.46
N VAL A 266 5.74 -1.54 12.36
CA VAL A 266 5.08 -1.69 11.05
C VAL A 266 3.91 -2.69 11.14
N ASN A 267 4.14 -3.83 11.81
CA ASN A 267 3.09 -4.81 12.08
C ASN A 267 2.00 -4.28 13.04
N ALA A 268 2.29 -3.20 13.79
CA ALA A 268 1.34 -2.60 14.73
C ALA A 268 0.35 -1.61 14.07
N LYS A 269 0.52 -1.27 12.79
CA LYS A 269 -0.31 -0.29 12.05
C LYS A 269 -1.10 -0.85 10.85
N LEU A 270 -1.19 -2.17 10.68
CA LEU A 270 -2.36 -2.82 10.06
C LEU A 270 -3.56 -2.66 11.04
N GLU A 271 -4.01 -1.41 11.15
CA GLU A 271 -4.96 -0.78 12.08
C GLU A 271 -5.31 -1.58 13.33
N LYS A 272 -4.85 -1.08 14.49
CA LYS A 272 -5.39 -1.42 15.80
C LYS A 272 -6.78 -0.78 16.01
N ARG A 273 -7.71 -0.91 15.05
CA ARG A 273 -9.10 -0.48 15.24
C ARG A 273 -9.78 -1.42 16.22
N ARG A 274 -10.06 -0.93 17.43
CA ARG A 274 -10.97 -1.61 18.36
C ARG A 274 -12.39 -1.30 17.92
N GLY A 275 -13.11 -2.32 17.47
CA GLY A 275 -14.53 -2.21 17.13
C GLY A 275 -15.35 -1.78 18.33
N THR A 276 -16.26 -0.85 18.07
CA THR A 276 -17.17 -0.28 19.07
C THR A 276 -18.40 -1.14 19.32
N GLY A 277 -18.67 -2.11 18.42
CA GLY A 277 -19.88 -2.91 18.40
C GLY A 277 -21.07 -2.20 17.74
N LEU A 278 -20.81 -1.27 16.80
CA LEU A 278 -21.85 -0.65 15.97
C LEU A 278 -22.31 -1.58 14.83
N ALA A 279 -21.46 -2.54 14.44
CA ALA A 279 -21.73 -3.52 13.41
C ALA A 279 -21.40 -4.94 13.89
N PHE A 280 -22.15 -5.93 13.41
CA PHE A 280 -21.91 -7.35 13.70
C PHE A 280 -22.13 -8.19 12.44
N PRO A 281 -21.37 -9.29 12.25
CA PRO A 281 -21.67 -10.25 11.20
C PRO A 281 -23.08 -10.83 11.34
N SER A 282 -23.70 -11.12 10.21
CA SER A 282 -24.98 -11.83 10.16
C SER A 282 -24.77 -13.35 10.18
N ARG A 283 -25.65 -14.10 10.85
CA ARG A 283 -25.67 -15.57 10.73
C ARG A 283 -26.51 -15.96 9.52
N ILE A 284 -25.92 -16.71 8.60
CA ILE A 284 -26.66 -17.31 7.50
C ILE A 284 -27.43 -18.53 8.03
N LYS A 285 -28.77 -18.49 7.95
CA LYS A 285 -29.65 -19.55 8.47
C LYS A 285 -29.76 -20.71 7.49
N ASN A 286 -29.61 -21.95 7.95
CA ASN A 286 -29.78 -23.15 7.13
C ASN A 286 -31.28 -23.49 6.95
N SER A 287 -31.95 -22.83 6.02
CA SER A 287 -33.30 -23.22 5.57
C SER A 287 -33.28 -24.44 4.62
N VAL A 288 -32.09 -24.78 4.12
CA VAL A 288 -31.79 -25.86 3.15
C VAL A 288 -30.48 -26.54 3.61
N PRO A 289 -30.23 -27.83 3.30
CA PRO A 289 -28.97 -28.49 3.64
C PRO A 289 -27.74 -27.66 3.21
N VAL A 290 -26.70 -27.66 4.04
CA VAL A 290 -25.48 -26.85 3.82
C VAL A 290 -24.83 -27.18 2.48
N SER A 291 -24.83 -28.45 2.06
CA SER A 291 -24.31 -28.87 0.75
C SER A 291 -24.97 -28.11 -0.41
N VAL A 292 -26.30 -28.01 -0.39
CA VAL A 292 -27.08 -27.29 -1.43
C VAL A 292 -26.77 -25.79 -1.42
N LYS A 293 -26.49 -25.21 -0.25
CA LYS A 293 -26.06 -23.81 -0.17
C LYS A 293 -24.65 -23.57 -0.67
N LEU A 294 -23.76 -24.54 -0.54
CA LEU A 294 -22.42 -24.45 -1.12
C LEU A 294 -22.49 -24.62 -2.65
N GLU A 295 -23.42 -25.43 -3.15
CA GLU A 295 -23.73 -25.54 -4.59
C GLU A 295 -24.28 -24.22 -5.19
N GLU A 296 -24.88 -23.34 -4.39
CA GLU A 296 -25.24 -21.97 -4.81
C GLU A 296 -24.01 -21.08 -5.09
N PHE A 297 -22.80 -21.51 -4.72
CA PHE A 297 -21.54 -20.84 -5.06
C PHE A 297 -20.78 -21.68 -6.08
N ALA A 298 -21.31 -21.74 -7.30
CA ALA A 298 -20.66 -22.45 -8.40
C ALA A 298 -19.36 -21.72 -8.83
N PRO A 299 -18.34 -22.45 -9.30
CA PRO A 299 -17.14 -21.84 -9.87
C PRO A 299 -17.53 -20.99 -11.09
N THR A 300 -17.04 -19.74 -11.17
CA THR A 300 -17.16 -18.95 -12.39
C THR A 300 -16.50 -19.71 -13.56
N PRO A 301 -17.13 -19.83 -14.74
CA PRO A 301 -16.52 -20.51 -15.88
C PRO A 301 -15.17 -19.87 -16.24
N LYS A 302 -14.12 -20.69 -16.46
CA LYS A 302 -12.81 -20.24 -16.98
C LYS A 302 -13.01 -19.58 -18.34
N ASN A 303 -12.93 -18.25 -18.40
CA ASN A 303 -12.58 -17.49 -19.60
C ASN A 303 -11.29 -16.71 -19.30
N ASN A 304 -10.45 -16.53 -20.31
CA ASN A 304 -9.00 -16.26 -20.26
C ASN A 304 -8.43 -15.20 -19.28
N ASN A 305 -9.22 -14.41 -18.53
CA ASN A 305 -8.73 -13.36 -17.62
C ASN A 305 -9.46 -13.30 -16.25
N GLN A 306 -9.92 -14.41 -15.66
CA GLN A 306 -10.49 -14.40 -14.29
C GLN A 306 -9.98 -15.52 -13.39
N SER A 307 -9.47 -15.15 -12.21
CA SER A 307 -9.26 -16.07 -11.09
C SER A 307 -10.60 -16.68 -10.65
N VAL A 308 -10.65 -18.00 -10.51
CA VAL A 308 -11.87 -18.74 -10.13
C VAL A 308 -12.30 -18.27 -8.73
N ARG A 309 -13.44 -17.59 -8.64
CA ARG A 309 -14.03 -17.13 -7.37
C ARG A 309 -15.30 -17.92 -7.10
N PHE A 310 -15.56 -18.21 -5.83
CA PHE A 310 -16.87 -18.72 -5.40
C PHE A 310 -17.89 -17.59 -5.45
N VAL A 311 -18.36 -17.29 -6.64
CA VAL A 311 -19.39 -16.29 -6.86
C VAL A 311 -20.74 -16.99 -6.73
N CYS A 312 -21.67 -16.43 -5.96
CA CYS A 312 -22.99 -17.03 -5.86
C CYS A 312 -23.65 -17.04 -7.24
N CYS A 313 -24.09 -18.21 -7.71
CA CYS A 313 -24.70 -18.40 -9.03
C CYS A 313 -25.99 -17.59 -9.19
N ASN A 314 -26.65 -17.28 -8.08
CA ASN A 314 -27.89 -16.50 -8.04
C ASN A 314 -27.67 -15.02 -7.66
N ASP A 315 -26.46 -14.63 -7.25
CA ASP A 315 -26.08 -13.24 -6.97
C ASP A 315 -24.57 -13.03 -7.17
N PRO A 316 -24.14 -12.49 -8.34
CA PRO A 316 -22.73 -12.40 -8.67
C PRO A 316 -21.93 -11.42 -7.79
N ARG A 317 -22.62 -10.69 -6.90
CA ARG A 317 -22.02 -9.76 -5.94
C ARG A 317 -21.81 -10.40 -4.57
N LYS A 318 -22.03 -11.71 -4.43
CA LYS A 318 -21.69 -12.47 -3.21
C LYS A 318 -20.52 -13.40 -3.45
N VAL A 319 -19.56 -13.38 -2.53
CA VAL A 319 -18.40 -14.28 -2.56
C VAL A 319 -18.38 -15.19 -1.33
N LEU A 320 -18.02 -16.45 -1.51
CA LEU A 320 -17.75 -17.39 -0.43
C LEU A 320 -16.24 -17.60 -0.24
N VAL A 321 -15.81 -17.61 1.03
CA VAL A 321 -14.47 -18.02 1.43
C VAL A 321 -14.55 -19.00 2.60
N TYR A 322 -13.60 -19.92 2.67
CA TYR A 322 -13.46 -20.87 3.77
C TYR A 322 -12.36 -20.40 4.70
N THR A 323 -12.56 -20.57 6.01
CA THR A 323 -11.57 -20.20 7.02
C THR A 323 -11.44 -21.30 8.06
N ASP A 324 -10.21 -21.53 8.54
CA ASP A 324 -9.92 -22.47 9.62
C ASP A 324 -8.75 -22.00 10.48
N GLY A 325 -8.73 -22.46 11.74
CA GLY A 325 -7.66 -22.18 12.69
C GLY A 325 -7.23 -23.43 13.47
N ALA A 326 -5.99 -23.87 13.25
CA ALA A 326 -5.44 -25.04 13.90
C ALA A 326 -4.48 -24.68 15.04
N CYS A 327 -4.41 -25.53 16.07
CA CYS A 327 -3.43 -25.40 17.14
C CYS A 327 -2.92 -26.78 17.59
N THR A 328 -1.63 -27.03 17.39
CA THR A 328 -0.90 -28.15 17.98
C THR A 328 -0.61 -27.85 19.45
N ASN A 329 -0.71 -28.86 20.33
CA ASN A 329 -0.53 -28.72 21.79
C ASN A 329 -1.49 -27.70 22.42
N ASN A 330 -2.73 -27.58 21.93
CA ASN A 330 -3.72 -26.65 22.48
C ASN A 330 -3.99 -26.93 23.97
N GLY A 331 -3.76 -25.93 24.83
CA GLY A 331 -3.89 -26.05 26.28
C GLY A 331 -2.75 -26.83 26.98
N GLN A 332 -1.73 -27.23 26.23
CA GLN A 332 -0.52 -27.89 26.70
C GLN A 332 0.70 -26.95 26.56
N PRO A 333 1.87 -27.27 27.16
CA PRO A 333 3.09 -26.49 26.96
C PRO A 333 3.48 -26.36 25.47
N GLU A 334 4.06 -25.21 25.12
CA GLU A 334 4.53 -24.89 23.77
C GLU A 334 3.47 -25.06 22.64
N PRO A 335 2.31 -24.38 22.75
CA PRO A 335 1.30 -24.43 21.71
C PRO A 335 1.77 -23.70 20.45
N ARG A 336 1.51 -24.31 19.28
CA ARG A 336 1.75 -23.69 17.96
C ARG A 336 0.45 -23.65 17.20
N ALA A 337 0.08 -22.48 16.70
CA ALA A 337 -1.17 -22.28 15.99
C ALA A 337 -0.96 -21.57 14.65
N GLY A 338 -1.83 -21.89 13.70
CA GLY A 338 -1.85 -21.32 12.35
C GLY A 338 -3.28 -21.08 11.90
N TRP A 339 -3.46 -20.19 10.94
CA TRP A 339 -4.76 -19.81 10.40
C TRP A 339 -4.70 -19.85 8.87
N ALA A 340 -5.85 -20.10 8.24
CA ALA A 340 -5.95 -20.16 6.78
C ALA A 340 -7.25 -19.53 6.27
N VAL A 341 -7.16 -19.01 5.04
CA VAL A 341 -8.27 -18.59 4.19
C VAL A 341 -8.12 -19.30 2.85
N VAL A 342 -9.17 -20.00 2.42
CA VAL A 342 -9.20 -20.74 1.15
C VAL A 342 -10.35 -20.21 0.29
N PHE A 343 -10.08 -20.00 -1.00
CA PHE A 343 -11.04 -19.49 -1.99
C PHE A 343 -10.79 -20.14 -3.36
N GLY A 344 -11.86 -20.44 -4.10
CA GLY A 344 -11.82 -21.28 -5.32
C GLY A 344 -12.21 -22.74 -5.04
N THR A 345 -12.70 -23.44 -6.07
CA THR A 345 -13.42 -24.72 -5.97
C THR A 345 -12.76 -25.76 -5.04
N PRO A 346 -13.49 -26.39 -4.09
CA PRO A 346 -12.91 -27.39 -3.21
C PRO A 346 -12.49 -28.60 -4.04
N GLY A 347 -11.28 -29.11 -3.81
CA GLY A 347 -10.71 -30.19 -4.61
C GLY A 347 -10.15 -29.81 -5.99
N ASP A 348 -10.13 -28.52 -6.38
CA ASP A 348 -9.38 -28.03 -7.54
C ASP A 348 -7.93 -27.73 -7.15
N GLU A 349 -6.99 -28.07 -8.05
CA GLU A 349 -5.56 -27.82 -7.90
C GLU A 349 -5.21 -26.33 -8.05
N HIS A 350 -6.08 -25.53 -8.69
CA HIS A 350 -5.89 -24.08 -8.91
C HIS A 350 -6.60 -23.21 -7.86
N ARG A 351 -6.93 -23.76 -6.69
CA ARG A 351 -7.55 -22.98 -5.60
C ARG A 351 -6.55 -21.97 -5.02
N GLY A 352 -7.02 -20.77 -4.70
CA GLY A 352 -6.23 -19.78 -3.97
C GLY A 352 -6.29 -20.03 -2.47
N CYS A 353 -5.15 -19.87 -1.78
CA CYS A 353 -5.12 -19.91 -0.33
C CYS A 353 -4.14 -18.86 0.22
N VAL A 354 -4.44 -18.37 1.42
CA VAL A 354 -3.55 -17.54 2.22
C VAL A 354 -3.53 -18.09 3.63
N SER A 355 -2.35 -18.26 4.20
CA SER A 355 -2.17 -18.78 5.55
C SER A 355 -1.03 -18.12 6.29
N GLY A 356 -1.00 -18.31 7.59
CA GLY A 356 0.06 -17.78 8.43
C GLY A 356 0.08 -18.39 9.81
N ARG A 357 1.24 -18.28 10.47
CA ARG A 357 1.37 -18.61 11.90
C ARG A 357 0.62 -17.58 12.73
N LEU A 358 -0.06 -18.03 13.78
CA LEU A 358 -0.70 -17.14 14.75
C LEU A 358 0.38 -16.33 15.50
N GLU A 359 0.19 -15.02 15.57
CA GLU A 359 1.10 -14.13 16.30
C GLU A 359 1.25 -14.47 17.79
N GLU A 360 2.45 -14.29 18.33
CA GLU A 360 2.77 -14.58 19.75
C GLU A 360 2.16 -13.57 20.72
N ARG A 361 1.88 -12.35 20.24
CA ARG A 361 1.19 -11.29 20.99
C ARG A 361 -0.09 -10.92 20.27
N GLY A 362 -1.12 -10.56 21.02
CA GLY A 362 -2.38 -10.09 20.45
C GLY A 362 -2.19 -8.84 19.59
N PRO A 363 -3.16 -8.52 18.71
CA PRO A 363 -3.05 -7.41 17.76
C PRO A 363 -2.84 -6.06 18.42
N PHE A 364 -3.14 -5.91 19.71
CA PHE A 364 -2.92 -4.68 20.46
C PHE A 364 -1.64 -4.66 21.32
N GLY A 365 -0.86 -5.74 21.31
CA GLY A 365 0.35 -5.91 22.13
C GLY A 365 0.10 -6.64 23.46
N ASP A 366 -1.12 -7.11 23.69
CA ASP A 366 -1.48 -7.90 24.88
C ASP A 366 -0.83 -9.30 24.84
N ASN A 367 -0.34 -9.79 25.99
CA ASN A 367 0.17 -11.15 26.09
C ASN A 367 -0.96 -12.16 25.87
N SER A 368 -0.74 -13.13 24.98
CA SER A 368 -1.74 -14.15 24.66
C SER A 368 -1.09 -15.51 24.45
N ILE A 369 -1.78 -16.57 24.88
CA ILE A 369 -1.35 -17.95 24.61
C ILE A 369 -1.97 -18.37 23.28
N ALA A 370 -1.17 -18.96 22.39
CA ALA A 370 -1.66 -19.56 21.16
C ALA A 370 -2.69 -20.65 21.49
N THR A 371 -3.89 -20.52 20.92
CA THR A 371 -4.99 -21.47 21.09
C THR A 371 -5.74 -21.59 19.78
N SER A 372 -6.43 -22.72 19.58
CA SER A 372 -7.27 -22.91 18.39
C SER A 372 -8.30 -21.78 18.25
N ASN A 373 -8.99 -21.39 19.33
CA ASN A 373 -9.94 -20.27 19.31
C ASN A 373 -9.37 -18.92 18.84
N ARG A 374 -8.08 -18.65 19.10
CA ARG A 374 -7.42 -17.44 18.60
C ARG A 374 -7.09 -17.55 17.12
N ALA A 375 -6.61 -18.71 16.68
CA ALA A 375 -6.35 -18.98 15.27
C ALA A 375 -7.64 -18.87 14.43
N GLU A 376 -8.75 -19.40 14.94
CA GLU A 376 -10.06 -19.33 14.29
C GLU A 376 -10.54 -17.89 14.11
N LEU A 377 -10.39 -17.04 15.14
CA LEU A 377 -10.70 -15.61 15.03
C LEU A 377 -9.77 -14.90 14.03
N ARG A 378 -8.49 -15.26 14.04
CA ARG A 378 -7.49 -14.67 13.15
C ARG A 378 -7.77 -15.01 11.69
N ALA A 379 -8.22 -16.23 11.39
CA ALA A 379 -8.61 -16.67 10.06
C ALA A 379 -9.74 -15.82 9.47
N VAL A 380 -10.78 -15.53 10.26
CA VAL A 380 -11.88 -14.65 9.83
C VAL A 380 -11.41 -13.22 9.60
N ILE A 381 -10.55 -12.69 10.47
CA ILE A 381 -9.98 -11.35 10.31
C ILE A 381 -9.11 -11.28 9.05
N ALA A 382 -8.31 -12.31 8.79
CA ALA A 382 -7.51 -12.43 7.58
C ALA A 382 -8.39 -12.46 6.33
N ALA A 383 -9.51 -13.19 6.35
CA ALA A 383 -10.47 -13.20 5.24
C ALA A 383 -11.04 -11.80 4.96
N LEU A 384 -11.42 -11.05 6.01
CA LEU A 384 -11.89 -9.68 5.85
C LEU A 384 -10.81 -8.74 5.31
N ARG A 385 -9.54 -9.00 5.61
CA ARG A 385 -8.39 -8.18 5.16
C ARG A 385 -7.74 -8.67 3.87
N LEU A 386 -8.20 -9.79 3.31
CA LEU A 386 -7.55 -10.45 2.18
C LEU A 386 -7.40 -9.56 0.95
N CYS A 387 -8.44 -8.79 0.63
CA CYS A 387 -8.42 -7.82 -0.46
C CYS A 387 -9.49 -6.74 -0.26
N ASN A 388 -9.52 -5.74 -1.16
CA ASN A 388 -10.64 -4.81 -1.21
C ASN A 388 -11.87 -5.46 -1.89
N TRP A 389 -12.72 -6.09 -1.08
CA TRP A 389 -13.91 -6.82 -1.55
C TRP A 389 -14.88 -5.95 -2.35
N ARG A 390 -15.03 -4.67 -1.98
CA ARG A 390 -15.88 -3.70 -2.71
C ARG A 390 -15.31 -3.34 -4.07
N ALA A 391 -14.00 -3.11 -4.16
CA ALA A 391 -13.32 -2.89 -5.44
C ALA A 391 -13.41 -4.12 -6.37
N LYS A 392 -13.55 -5.32 -5.80
CA LYS A 392 -13.84 -6.55 -6.55
C LYS A 392 -15.32 -6.75 -6.88
N CYS A 393 -16.15 -5.71 -6.73
CA CYS A 393 -17.59 -5.67 -7.04
C CYS A 393 -18.47 -6.59 -6.17
N PHE A 394 -18.00 -6.99 -4.98
CA PHE A 394 -18.83 -7.74 -4.04
C PHE A 394 -19.58 -6.80 -3.09
N ASP A 395 -20.86 -7.10 -2.87
CA ASP A 395 -21.74 -6.44 -1.90
C ASP A 395 -21.83 -7.28 -0.61
N GLU A 396 -21.42 -8.56 -0.64
CA GLU A 396 -21.45 -9.46 0.51
C GLU A 396 -20.32 -10.50 0.46
N ILE A 397 -19.64 -10.67 1.59
CA ILE A 397 -18.72 -11.79 1.83
C ILE A 397 -19.39 -12.80 2.77
N VAL A 398 -19.41 -14.06 2.34
CA VAL A 398 -19.82 -15.21 3.13
C VAL A 398 -18.59 -15.96 3.58
N ILE A 399 -18.40 -16.06 4.89
CA ILE A 399 -17.28 -16.76 5.51
C ILE A 399 -17.80 -18.08 6.06
N ALA A 400 -17.38 -19.19 5.45
CA ALA A 400 -17.66 -20.54 5.93
C ALA A 400 -16.59 -20.98 6.93
N THR A 401 -17.03 -21.45 8.08
CA THR A 401 -16.16 -21.98 9.15
C THR A 401 -16.91 -23.09 9.90
N ASP A 402 -16.17 -24.07 10.41
CA ASP A 402 -16.70 -25.07 11.33
C ASP A 402 -16.58 -24.64 12.81
N SER A 403 -16.06 -23.44 13.10
CA SER A 403 -15.94 -22.94 14.47
C SER A 403 -17.26 -22.39 15.03
N THR A 404 -17.93 -23.18 15.87
CA THR A 404 -19.09 -22.70 16.65
C THR A 404 -18.72 -21.50 17.54
N TYR A 405 -17.47 -21.46 18.03
CA TYR A 405 -16.97 -20.35 18.84
C TYR A 405 -17.00 -19.01 18.08
N VAL A 406 -16.54 -19.01 16.82
CA VAL A 406 -16.61 -17.83 15.95
C VAL A 406 -18.07 -17.49 15.62
N ILE A 407 -18.85 -18.49 15.20
CA ILE A 407 -20.24 -18.31 14.76
C ILE A 407 -21.12 -17.74 15.88
N ASP A 408 -21.17 -18.39 17.05
CA ASP A 408 -21.98 -17.94 18.18
C ASP A 408 -21.41 -16.67 18.83
N GLY A 409 -20.08 -16.57 18.89
CA GLY A 409 -19.40 -15.41 19.45
C GLY A 409 -19.69 -14.12 18.67
N ALA A 410 -19.50 -14.13 17.35
CA ALA A 410 -19.68 -12.94 16.50
C ALA A 410 -21.16 -12.55 16.35
N THR A 411 -22.07 -13.51 16.29
CA THR A 411 -23.48 -13.27 15.94
C THR A 411 -24.39 -13.09 17.17
N SER A 412 -23.96 -13.59 18.34
CA SER A 412 -24.73 -13.57 19.59
C SER A 412 -23.95 -13.01 20.78
N TRP A 413 -22.85 -13.64 21.21
CA TRP A 413 -22.23 -13.32 22.50
C TRP A 413 -21.58 -11.94 22.54
N ALA A 414 -20.91 -11.52 21.46
CA ALA A 414 -20.21 -10.24 21.37
C ALA A 414 -21.12 -9.04 21.62
N LYS A 415 -22.39 -9.10 21.20
CA LYS A 415 -23.40 -8.07 21.50
C LYS A 415 -23.58 -7.88 23.01
N GLY A 416 -23.66 -9.01 23.73
CA GLY A 416 -23.76 -9.01 25.20
C GLY A 416 -22.48 -8.53 25.87
N TRP A 417 -21.31 -8.92 25.35
CA TRP A 417 -20.02 -8.50 25.89
C TRP A 417 -19.80 -7.00 25.72
N VAL A 418 -20.04 -6.44 24.53
CA VAL A 418 -19.94 -5.00 24.28
C VAL A 418 -20.86 -4.22 25.22
N ARG A 419 -22.14 -4.63 25.34
CA ARG A 419 -23.10 -3.98 26.23
C ARG A 419 -22.68 -4.01 27.70
N ASN A 420 -21.99 -5.07 28.11
CA ASN A 420 -21.51 -5.24 29.48
C ASN A 420 -20.05 -4.78 29.68
N GLY A 421 -19.49 -3.99 28.75
CA GLY A 421 -18.13 -3.46 28.86
C GLY A 421 -17.04 -4.53 28.87
N TRP A 422 -17.23 -5.61 28.11
CA TRP A 422 -16.36 -6.79 28.01
C TRP A 422 -16.17 -7.58 29.31
N LYS A 423 -17.22 -7.66 30.13
CA LYS A 423 -17.26 -8.45 31.37
C LYS A 423 -18.22 -9.65 31.24
N LEU A 424 -17.77 -10.80 31.75
CA LEU A 424 -18.60 -12.00 31.90
C LEU A 424 -19.58 -11.84 33.06
N ARG A 425 -20.69 -12.59 33.03
CA ARG A 425 -21.67 -12.61 34.13
C ARG A 425 -21.07 -13.07 35.47
N SER A 426 -20.01 -13.87 35.42
CA SER A 426 -19.23 -14.31 36.58
C SER A 426 -18.26 -13.25 37.12
N GLY A 427 -18.21 -12.05 36.53
CA GLY A 427 -17.30 -10.97 36.89
C GLY A 427 -15.92 -11.05 36.23
N GLY A 428 -15.59 -12.16 35.56
CA GLY A 428 -14.33 -12.33 34.82
C GLY A 428 -14.25 -11.54 33.51
N VAL A 429 -13.05 -11.41 32.95
CA VAL A 429 -12.81 -10.78 31.64
C VAL A 429 -13.14 -11.76 30.52
N VAL A 430 -13.71 -11.25 29.43
CA VAL A 430 -13.94 -12.03 28.21
C VAL A 430 -12.61 -12.47 27.59
N LYS A 431 -12.45 -13.77 27.34
CA LYS A 431 -11.25 -14.31 26.67
C LYS A 431 -11.18 -13.82 25.22
N ASN A 432 -9.95 -13.61 24.73
CA ASN A 432 -9.67 -13.18 23.35
C ASN A 432 -10.33 -11.84 22.98
N LYS A 433 -10.59 -10.98 23.97
CA LYS A 433 -11.20 -9.65 23.79
C LYS A 433 -10.50 -8.85 22.70
N ASP A 434 -9.17 -8.91 22.67
CA ASP A 434 -8.33 -8.27 21.66
C ASP A 434 -8.72 -8.66 20.23
N LEU A 435 -8.79 -9.95 19.92
CA LEU A 435 -9.18 -10.39 18.58
C LEU A 435 -10.67 -10.14 18.29
N TRP A 436 -11.54 -10.19 19.30
CA TRP A 436 -12.93 -9.82 19.12
C TRP A 436 -13.13 -8.34 18.80
N GLU A 437 -12.43 -7.44 19.49
CA GLU A 437 -12.45 -6.01 19.19
C GLU A 437 -11.91 -5.74 17.79
N LEU A 438 -10.83 -6.43 17.38
CA LEU A 438 -10.31 -6.30 16.02
C LEU A 438 -11.32 -6.78 14.96
N LEU A 439 -11.93 -7.96 15.16
CA LEU A 439 -12.95 -8.48 14.26
C LEU A 439 -14.13 -7.51 14.11
N LEU A 440 -14.64 -6.96 15.22
CA LEU A 440 -15.70 -5.96 15.18
C LEU A 440 -15.27 -4.68 14.45
N GLY A 441 -14.00 -4.26 14.60
CA GLY A 441 -13.44 -3.11 13.89
C GLY A 441 -13.44 -3.32 12.37
N GLU A 442 -13.04 -4.51 11.91
CA GLU A 442 -13.09 -4.87 10.48
C GLU A 442 -14.52 -4.94 9.95
N VAL A 443 -15.46 -5.48 10.72
CA VAL A 443 -16.86 -5.56 10.31
C VAL A 443 -17.48 -4.16 10.20
N GLU A 444 -17.18 -3.26 11.13
CA GLU A 444 -17.62 -1.87 11.06
C GLU A 444 -17.02 -1.14 9.86
N ARG A 445 -15.71 -1.33 9.59
CA ARG A 445 -15.05 -0.81 8.40
C ARG A 445 -15.76 -1.30 7.14
N TRP A 446 -16.06 -2.58 7.04
CA TRP A 446 -16.72 -3.11 5.86
C TRP A 446 -18.16 -2.61 5.71
N GLN A 447 -18.88 -2.46 6.81
CA GLN A 447 -20.23 -1.89 6.80
C GLN A 447 -20.24 -0.44 6.30
N THR A 448 -19.26 0.41 6.67
CA THR A 448 -19.18 1.79 6.16
C THR A 448 -18.89 1.85 4.66
N HIS A 449 -18.20 0.84 4.11
CA HIS A 449 -17.95 0.71 2.67
C HIS A 449 -19.09 -0.03 1.93
N GLY A 450 -20.18 -0.37 2.62
CA GLY A 450 -21.34 -1.03 2.04
C GLY A 450 -21.20 -2.54 1.79
N LEU A 451 -20.19 -3.20 2.38
CA LEU A 451 -20.03 -4.65 2.31
C LEU A 451 -20.75 -5.32 3.49
N ARG A 452 -21.59 -6.32 3.20
CA ARG A 452 -22.20 -7.17 4.22
C ARG A 452 -21.28 -8.34 4.57
N VAL A 453 -21.18 -8.66 5.86
CA VAL A 453 -20.41 -9.82 6.35
C VAL A 453 -21.38 -10.88 6.86
N GLY A 454 -21.39 -12.04 6.22
CA GLY A 454 -22.17 -13.21 6.59
C GLY A 454 -21.29 -14.34 7.08
N LEU A 455 -21.70 -15.02 8.15
CA LEU A 455 -21.03 -16.24 8.63
C LEU A 455 -21.92 -17.46 8.40
N LEU A 456 -21.34 -18.48 7.78
CA LEU A 456 -21.98 -19.76 7.49
C LEU A 456 -21.30 -20.87 8.30
N LYS A 457 -22.07 -21.52 9.18
CA LYS A 457 -21.59 -22.70 9.91
C LYS A 457 -21.62 -23.92 8.99
N ILE A 458 -20.47 -24.52 8.76
CA ILE A 458 -20.34 -25.76 8.00
C ILE A 458 -19.91 -26.95 8.90
N PRO A 459 -20.22 -28.20 8.52
CA PRO A 459 -19.62 -29.39 9.11
C PRO A 459 -18.11 -29.44 8.85
N ARG A 460 -17.36 -30.07 9.75
CA ARG A 460 -15.88 -30.13 9.67
C ARG A 460 -15.41 -30.90 8.45
N GLU A 461 -16.19 -31.88 8.02
CA GLU A 461 -15.94 -32.72 6.85
C GLU A 461 -15.93 -31.92 5.54
N LEU A 462 -16.53 -30.72 5.55
CA LEU A 462 -16.56 -29.81 4.41
C LEU A 462 -15.49 -28.71 4.50
N ASN A 463 -14.68 -28.66 5.57
CA ASN A 463 -13.64 -27.64 5.79
C ASN A 463 -12.21 -28.22 5.73
N THR A 464 -12.04 -29.41 5.13
CA THR A 464 -10.77 -30.16 5.19
C THR A 464 -9.60 -29.43 4.54
N ASP A 465 -9.85 -28.67 3.47
CA ASP A 465 -8.80 -27.92 2.77
C ASP A 465 -8.26 -26.77 3.64
N ALA A 466 -9.14 -26.03 4.31
CA ALA A 466 -8.73 -24.95 5.19
C ALA A 466 -8.05 -25.51 6.46
N ASP A 467 -8.56 -26.60 7.04
CA ASP A 467 -7.93 -27.30 8.18
C ASP A 467 -6.53 -27.84 7.82
N ALA A 468 -6.33 -28.34 6.59
CA ALA A 468 -5.02 -28.79 6.13
C ALA A 468 -4.03 -27.64 5.93
N VAL A 469 -4.48 -26.50 5.40
CA VAL A 469 -3.63 -25.32 5.16
C VAL A 469 -3.31 -24.57 6.47
N ALA A 470 -4.17 -24.66 7.50
CA ALA A 470 -3.96 -24.01 8.78
C ALA A 470 -2.99 -24.77 9.71
N LYS A 471 -2.83 -26.09 9.51
CA LYS A 471 -1.92 -26.97 10.27
C LYS A 471 -0.48 -26.84 9.79
#